data_AF-A0A1I7WQ05-F1
#
_entry.id   AF-A0A1I7WQ05-F1
#
_cell.length_a   1.000
_cell.length_b   1.000
_cell.length_c   1.000
_cell.angle_alpha   90.00
_cell.angle_beta   90.00
_cell.angle_gamma   90.00
#
_symmetry.space_group_name_H-M   'P 1'
#
loop_
_entity.id
_entity.type
_entity.pdbx_description
1 polymer ?
#
loop_
_entity_poly.entity_id
_entity_poly.type
_entity_poly.pdbx_seq_one_letter_code
_entity_poly.pdbx_strand_id
1 'polypeptide(L)'
;MFKAVLITIIRLYEMALGRTVKRCQELRRVEDHPRGVRAKSVNTRVKKVVRKRILRDNKRLMRKMASGLNISPTSMRRIGQT
;
A
#
# COMPACT_ATOMS: atom_id res chain seq x y z
N MET A 1 -40.39 -2.45 -22.55
CA MET A 1 -39.47 -2.00 -21.48
C MET A 1 -38.71 -3.16 -20.83
N PHE A 2 -39.37 -4.25 -20.43
CA PHE A 2 -38.74 -5.41 -19.78
C PHE A 2 -37.60 -6.09 -20.56
N LYS A 3 -37.72 -6.25 -21.89
CA LYS A 3 -36.64 -6.81 -22.74
C LYS A 3 -35.33 -6.00 -22.66
N ALA A 4 -35.41 -4.67 -22.68
CA ALA A 4 -34.23 -3.80 -22.62
C ALA A 4 -33.54 -3.84 -21.25
N VAL A 5 -34.32 -3.95 -20.18
CA VAL A 5 -33.81 -4.12 -18.81
C VAL A 5 -33.09 -5.45 -18.68
N LEU A 6 -33.69 -6.53 -19.19
CA LEU A 6 -33.10 -7.87 -19.16
C LEU A 6 -31.75 -7.93 -19.91
N ILE A 7 -31.67 -7.33 -21.09
CA ILE A 7 -30.43 -7.26 -21.88
C ILE A 7 -29.34 -6.48 -21.14
N THR A 8 -29.71 -5.38 -20.47
CA THR A 8 -28.76 -4.55 -19.70
C THR A 8 -28.18 -5.32 -18.51
N ILE A 9 -29.02 -6.07 -17.79
CA ILE A 9 -28.59 -6.89 -16.65
C ILE A 9 -27.61 -7.98 -17.11
N ILE A 10 -27.93 -8.69 -18.20
CA ILE A 10 -27.06 -9.75 -18.74
C ILE A 10 -25.68 -9.20 -19.10
N ARG A 11 -25.62 -8.05 -19.80
CA ARG A 11 -24.35 -7.43 -20.19
C ARG A 11 -23.50 -6.99 -18.99
N LEU A 12 -24.13 -6.46 -17.94
CA LEU A 12 -23.43 -6.12 -16.69
C LEU A 12 -22.81 -7.37 -16.04
N TYR A 13 -23.55 -8.48 -16.05
CA TYR A 13 -23.09 -9.75 -15.49
C TYR A 13 -21.93 -10.34 -16.28
N GLU A 14 -21.99 -10.33 -17.62
CA GLU A 14 -20.89 -10.78 -18.48
C GLU A 14 -19.62 -9.95 -18.27
N MET A 15 -19.74 -8.62 -18.18
CA MET A 15 -18.60 -7.75 -17.92
C MET A 15 -17.98 -7.99 -16.54
N ALA A 16 -18.80 -8.21 -15.51
CA ALA A 16 -18.33 -8.52 -14.16
C ALA A 16 -17.64 -9.88 -14.11
N LEU A 17 -18.25 -10.91 -14.71
CA LEU A 17 -17.71 -12.26 -14.78
C LEU A 17 -16.38 -12.30 -15.53
N GLY A 18 -16.29 -11.63 -16.69
CA GLY A 18 -15.06 -11.56 -17.48
C GLY A 18 -13.89 -10.91 -16.72
N ARG A 19 -14.16 -9.85 -15.94
CA ARG A 19 -13.16 -9.21 -15.07
C ARG A 19 -12.69 -10.15 -13.96
N THR A 20 -13.62 -10.88 -13.33
CA THR A 20 -13.29 -11.86 -12.28
C THR A 20 -12.47 -13.02 -12.83
N VAL A 21 -12.85 -13.59 -13.97
CA VAL A 21 -12.12 -14.69 -14.62
C VAL A 21 -10.70 -14.26 -14.98
N LYS A 22 -10.53 -13.08 -15.59
CA LYS A 22 -9.22 -12.53 -15.92
C LYS A 22 -8.35 -12.36 -14.66
N ARG A 23 -8.91 -11.80 -13.59
CA ARG A 23 -8.23 -11.63 -12.30
C ARG A 23 -7.81 -12.97 -11.68
N CYS A 24 -8.68 -13.98 -11.72
CA CYS A 24 -8.37 -15.32 -11.23
C CYS A 24 -7.25 -15.99 -12.04
N GLN A 25 -7.22 -15.78 -13.36
CA GLN A 25 -6.17 -16.30 -14.23
C GLN A 25 -4.81 -15.64 -13.95
N GLU A 26 -4.78 -14.32 -13.73
CA GLU A 26 -3.56 -13.58 -13.41
C GLU A 26 -3.00 -13.93 -12.02
N LEU A 27 -3.88 -14.07 -11.01
CA LEU A 27 -3.47 -14.28 -9.62
C LEU A 27 -3.32 -15.75 -9.22
N ARG A 28 -3.76 -16.70 -10.08
CA ARG A 28 -3.91 -18.15 -9.78
C ARG A 28 -4.60 -18.42 -8.44
N ARG A 29 -5.44 -17.48 -8.00
CA ARG A 29 -6.17 -17.52 -6.73
C ARG A 29 -7.56 -16.99 -6.97
N VAL A 30 -8.54 -17.69 -6.40
CA VAL A 30 -9.97 -17.36 -6.52
C VAL A 30 -10.41 -16.45 -5.38
N GLU A 31 -9.60 -16.31 -4.32
CA GLU A 31 -9.95 -15.45 -3.21
C GLU A 31 -9.98 -13.96 -3.59
N ASP A 32 -10.91 -13.25 -2.95
CA ASP A 32 -10.95 -11.80 -3.04
C ASP A 32 -9.67 -11.18 -2.47
N HIS A 33 -8.93 -10.47 -3.32
CA HIS A 33 -7.81 -9.66 -2.86
C HIS A 33 -8.34 -8.64 -1.84
N PRO A 34 -7.74 -8.57 -0.64
CA PRO A 34 -8.12 -7.57 0.35
C PRO A 34 -8.01 -6.19 -0.32
N ARG A 35 -9.05 -5.35 -0.17
CA ARG A 35 -8.98 -3.95 -0.59
C ARG A 35 -7.73 -3.37 0.05
N GLY A 36 -6.73 -3.04 -0.78
CA GLY A 36 -5.42 -2.61 -0.31
C GLY A 36 -5.56 -1.42 0.63
N VAL A 37 -5.53 -1.68 1.93
CA VAL A 37 -5.50 -0.61 2.93
C VAL A 37 -4.11 -0.01 2.83
N ARG A 38 -4.02 1.20 2.28
CA ARG A 38 -2.74 1.90 2.20
C ARG A 38 -2.22 2.10 3.62
N ALA A 39 -1.14 1.42 3.96
CA ALA A 39 -0.54 1.55 5.28
C ALA A 39 -0.21 3.03 5.55
N LYS A 40 -0.59 3.52 6.74
CA LYS A 40 -0.22 4.87 7.20
C LYS A 40 1.29 4.91 7.38
N SER A 41 1.97 5.37 6.34
CA SER A 41 3.43 5.50 6.34
C SER A 41 3.83 6.87 6.86
N VAL A 42 4.96 6.94 7.56
CA VAL A 42 5.60 8.22 7.92
C VAL A 42 5.75 9.10 6.68
N ASN A 43 5.49 10.40 6.83
CA ASN A 43 5.61 11.40 5.75
C ASN A 43 6.92 11.20 4.95
N THR A 44 6.80 11.21 3.62
CA THR A 44 7.92 10.99 2.69
C THR A 44 9.08 11.96 2.90
N ARG A 45 8.80 13.22 3.29
CA ARG A 45 9.83 14.21 3.62
C ARG A 45 10.65 13.80 4.83
N VAL A 46 9.97 13.29 5.86
CA VAL A 46 10.61 12.81 7.09
C VAL A 46 11.49 11.59 6.80
N LYS A 47 11.01 10.63 5.98
CA LYS A 47 11.83 9.49 5.52
C LYS A 47 13.11 9.94 4.82
N LYS A 48 13.02 10.92 3.91
CA LYS A 48 14.19 11.46 3.19
C LYS A 48 15.20 12.11 4.14
N VAL A 49 14.74 12.91 5.11
CA VAL A 49 15.62 13.56 6.09
C VAL A 49 16.31 12.54 6.98
N VAL A 50 15.57 11.52 7.45
CA VAL A 50 16.11 10.43 8.26
C VAL A 50 17.21 9.68 7.50
N ARG A 51 16.95 9.25 6.25
CA ARG A 51 17.96 8.57 5.43
C ARG A 51 19.22 9.42 5.22
N LYS A 52 19.05 10.71 4.93
CA LYS A 52 20.19 11.63 4.78
C LYS A 52 20.99 11.78 6.08
N ARG A 53 20.34 11.81 7.24
CA ARG A 53 21.02 11.92 8.54
C ARG A 53 21.74 10.63 8.92
N ILE A 54 21.14 9.46 8.69
CA ILE A 54 21.78 8.15 8.91
C ILE A 54 23.04 8.03 8.05
N LEU A 55 22.98 8.47 6.79
CA LEU A 55 24.14 8.44 5.89
C LEU A 55 25.27 9.37 6.37
N ARG A 56 24.94 10.55 6.91
CA ARG A 56 25.93 11.52 7.38
C ARG A 56 26.53 11.19 8.74
N ASP A 57 25.75 10.59 9.63
CA ASP A 57 26.11 10.37 11.02
C ASP A 57 25.68 8.97 11.46
N ASN A 58 26.32 7.96 10.86
CA ASN A 58 26.03 6.55 11.10
C ASN A 58 26.44 6.08 12.51
N LYS A 59 27.34 6.80 13.17
CA LYS A 59 27.79 6.53 14.54
C LYS A 59 26.78 7.00 15.59
N ARG A 60 25.90 7.95 15.24
CA ARG A 60 24.90 8.47 16.16
C ARG A 60 23.80 7.44 16.42
N LEU A 61 23.52 7.22 17.70
CA LEU A 61 22.44 6.33 18.14
C LEU A 61 21.09 6.74 17.53
N MET A 62 20.40 5.79 16.90
CA MET A 62 19.09 6.02 16.29
C MET A 62 18.06 6.59 17.27
N ARG A 63 18.15 6.22 18.56
CA ARG A 63 17.29 6.76 19.63
C ARG A 63 17.47 8.28 19.80
N LYS A 64 18.71 8.79 19.72
CA LYS A 64 19.02 10.23 19.77
C LYS A 64 18.62 10.98 18.50
N MET A 65 18.58 10.30 17.35
CA MET A 65 18.02 10.88 16.12
C MET A 65 16.49 10.93 16.16
N ALA A 66 15.86 9.93 16.77
CA ALA A 66 14.42 9.83 16.90
C ALA A 66 13.84 10.96 17.76
N SER A 67 14.47 11.23 18.91
CA SER A 67 14.10 12.37 19.77
C SER A 67 14.28 13.70 19.04
N GLY A 68 15.40 13.92 18.34
CA GLY A 68 15.65 15.17 17.61
C GLY A 68 14.78 15.39 16.37
N LEU A 69 13.94 14.42 15.99
CA LEU A 69 13.00 14.53 14.87
C LEU A 69 11.54 14.32 15.32
N ASN A 70 11.29 14.14 16.62
CA ASN A 70 9.97 13.82 17.18
C ASN A 70 9.31 12.61 16.48
N ILE A 71 10.10 11.59 16.16
CA ILE A 71 9.62 10.35 15.54
C ILE A 71 9.72 9.22 16.57
N SER A 72 8.77 8.29 16.56
CA SER A 72 8.89 7.10 17.38
C SER A 72 10.16 6.29 17.01
N PRO A 73 10.89 5.73 18.01
CA PRO A 73 12.06 4.89 17.73
C PRO A 73 11.77 3.72 16.80
N THR A 74 10.56 3.16 16.86
CA THR A 74 10.07 2.10 15.96
C THR A 74 9.98 2.54 14.51
N SER A 75 9.42 3.73 14.26
CA SER A 75 9.37 4.32 12.92
C SER A 75 10.78 4.64 12.39
N MET A 76 11.66 5.16 13.25
CA MET A 76 13.07 5.43 12.90
C MET A 76 13.80 4.14 12.48
N ARG A 77 13.63 3.05 13.25
CA ARG A 77 14.23 1.74 12.95
C ARG A 77 13.72 1.17 11.62
N ARG A 78 12.41 1.25 11.36
CA ARG A 78 11.83 0.81 10.08
C ARG A 78 12.42 1.55 8.89
N ILE A 79 12.66 2.86 9.02
CA ILE A 79 13.24 3.69 7.94
C ILE A 79 14.72 3.39 7.74
N GLY A 80 15.48 3.10 8.79
CA GLY A 80 16.90 2.75 8.69
C GLY A 80 17.16 1.34 8.16
N GLN A 81 16.18 0.44 8.24
CA GLN A 81 16.26 -0.93 7.72
C GLN A 81 15.88 -1.06 6.24
N THR A 82 15.38 0.00 5.59
CA THR A 82 15.01 0.01 4.16
C THR A 82 15.89 0.94 3.35
#